data_AF-A0A841NMQ3-F1
#
_entry.id   AF-A0A841NMQ3-F1
#
_cell.length_a   1.000
_cell.length_b   1.000
_cell.length_c   1.000
_cell.angle_alpha   90.00
_cell.angle_beta   90.00
_cell.angle_gamma   90.00
#
_symmetry.space_group_name_H-M   'P 1'
#
loop_
_entity.id
_entity.type
_entity.pdbx_description
1 polymer ?
#
loop_
_entity_poly.entity_id
_entity_poly.type
_entity_poly.pdbx_seq_one_letter_code
_entity_poly.pdbx_strand_id
1 'polypeptide(L)'
;MTPEKYTKKTAKKVHENRRKNYFFRRKVILAILIIALIGTGFYLKQSVSYYYALYFNKFHHKKLHNSEAEAVRIQKILTANLDKTYGFDVSHYQNKEDIKWDSLSIGNKTIPLEFVVMRATMGNRNADKHFDEFWVEAQKHNLIRGAYHFYRADEDPVIQANNFLANVKLESGDLPPILDIEKIPKRKTNKKLVEDLKVWCKIIEETYGEKPIIYTYYHYYKDFLKGEFDDYPLWLANYNDVPTPAPNDHWDFWQFTENGIVHGINTKVDLDIYNGSSWSLKRLTLD
;
A
#
# COMPACT_ATOMS: atom_id res chain seq x y z
N MET A 1 82.29 41.16 14.23
CA MET A 1 81.00 40.49 14.52
C MET A 1 80.86 40.34 16.03
N THR A 2 80.02 41.15 16.66
CA THR A 2 79.62 41.05 18.08
C THR A 2 78.45 42.04 18.32
N PRO A 3 77.55 41.78 19.28
CA PRO A 3 76.19 41.33 19.01
C PRO A 3 75.13 42.44 19.17
N GLU A 4 74.07 42.35 18.39
CA GLU A 4 72.90 43.24 18.45
C GLU A 4 72.23 43.18 19.83
N LYS A 5 72.18 44.32 20.53
CA LYS A 5 71.59 44.46 21.88
C LYS A 5 70.08 44.20 21.84
N TYR A 6 69.67 43.05 22.35
CA TYR A 6 68.27 42.74 22.67
C TYR A 6 67.74 43.66 23.79
N THR A 7 66.94 44.67 23.44
CA THR A 7 66.30 45.55 24.44
C THR A 7 65.04 44.92 25.06
N LYS A 8 64.76 45.18 26.35
CA LYS A 8 63.57 44.71 27.10
C LYS A 8 62.23 44.93 26.37
N LYS A 9 62.13 45.98 25.53
CA LYS A 9 60.94 46.31 24.73
C LYS A 9 60.70 45.27 23.61
N THR A 10 61.77 44.72 23.03
CA THR A 10 61.72 43.63 22.03
C THR A 10 61.27 42.31 22.65
N ALA A 11 61.74 41.99 23.87
CA ALA A 11 61.35 40.77 24.59
C ALA A 11 59.85 40.75 24.98
N LYS A 12 59.29 41.88 25.44
CA LYS A 12 57.85 41.98 25.77
C LYS A 12 56.98 41.79 24.53
N LYS A 13 57.36 42.39 23.40
CA LYS A 13 56.63 42.27 22.11
C LYS A 13 56.68 40.84 21.56
N VAL A 14 57.81 40.15 21.71
CA VAL A 14 57.96 38.72 21.36
C VAL A 14 57.07 37.85 22.25
N HIS A 15 57.01 38.13 23.56
CA HIS A 15 56.17 37.38 24.49
C HIS A 15 54.66 37.59 24.24
N GLU A 16 54.23 38.81 23.91
CA GLU A 16 52.85 39.11 23.50
C GLU A 16 52.46 38.42 22.19
N ASN A 17 53.35 38.43 21.18
CA ASN A 17 53.12 37.70 19.92
C ASN A 17 53.07 36.18 20.13
N ARG A 18 53.95 35.62 20.98
CA ARG A 18 53.90 34.19 21.35
C ARG A 18 52.58 33.83 22.04
N ARG A 19 52.11 34.68 22.96
CA ARG A 19 50.83 34.50 23.65
C ARG A 19 49.64 34.60 22.68
N LYS A 20 49.62 35.59 21.77
CA LYS A 20 48.60 35.72 20.73
C LYS A 20 48.58 34.51 19.79
N ASN A 21 49.75 34.05 19.33
CA ASN A 21 49.87 32.87 18.47
C ASN A 21 49.43 31.58 19.18
N TYR A 22 49.71 31.45 20.48
CA TYR A 22 49.24 30.34 21.30
C TYR A 22 47.70 30.32 21.38
N PHE A 23 47.06 31.45 21.70
CA PHE A 23 45.60 31.54 21.74
C PHE A 23 44.96 31.34 20.37
N PHE A 24 45.58 31.84 19.30
CA PHE A 24 45.10 31.63 17.93
C PHE A 24 45.16 30.14 17.55
N ARG A 25 46.30 29.47 17.77
CA ARG A 25 46.44 28.02 17.54
C ARG A 25 45.43 27.20 18.35
N ARG A 26 45.21 27.55 19.62
CA ARG A 26 44.20 26.90 20.47
C ARG A 26 42.78 27.07 19.92
N LYS A 27 42.43 28.27 19.44
CA LYS A 27 41.12 28.51 18.79
C LYS A 27 40.96 27.72 17.50
N VAL A 28 42.00 27.62 16.68
CA VAL A 28 41.99 26.80 15.45
C VAL A 28 41.80 25.31 15.78
N ILE A 29 42.54 24.79 16.77
CA ILE A 29 42.39 23.39 17.21
C ILE A 29 40.96 23.14 17.74
N LEU A 30 40.41 24.05 18.54
CA LEU A 30 39.02 23.97 19.01
C LEU A 30 38.01 23.98 17.86
N ALA A 31 38.22 24.82 16.84
CA ALA A 31 37.35 24.86 15.66
C ALA A 31 37.41 23.53 14.88
N ILE A 32 38.60 22.97 14.68
CA ILE A 32 38.78 21.67 14.03
C ILE A 32 38.08 20.56 14.84
N LEU A 33 38.21 20.56 16.17
CA LEU A 33 37.54 19.59 17.04
C LEU A 33 36.02 19.70 16.96
N ILE A 34 35.47 20.92 16.92
CA ILE A 34 34.02 21.15 16.78
C ILE A 34 33.54 20.64 15.42
N ILE A 35 34.26 20.94 14.34
CA ILE A 35 33.92 20.46 12.99
C ILE A 35 33.97 18.94 12.93
N ALA A 36 35.01 18.31 13.50
CA ALA A 36 35.14 16.87 13.57
C ALA A 36 33.96 16.25 14.35
N LEU A 37 33.58 16.84 15.49
CA LEU A 37 32.49 16.34 16.32
C LEU A 37 31.12 16.47 15.64
N ILE A 38 30.89 17.57 14.91
CA ILE A 38 29.71 17.75 14.05
C ILE A 38 29.71 16.70 12.93
N GLY A 39 30.84 16.52 12.24
CA GLY A 39 30.99 15.53 11.16
C GLY A 39 30.73 14.10 11.65
N THR A 40 31.28 13.73 12.81
CA THR A 40 31.01 12.45 13.47
C THR A 40 29.54 12.33 13.87
N GLY A 41 28.92 13.39 14.38
CA GLY A 41 27.49 13.41 14.68
C GLY A 41 26.62 13.16 13.46
N PHE A 42 26.92 13.80 12.33
CA PHE A 42 26.22 13.54 11.06
C PHE A 42 26.45 12.13 10.53
N TYR A 43 27.70 11.64 10.59
CA TYR A 43 28.05 10.28 10.18
C TYR A 43 27.32 9.22 11.00
N LEU A 44 27.29 9.39 12.33
CA LEU A 44 26.62 8.46 13.25
C LEU A 44 25.10 8.60 13.25
N LYS A 45 24.52 9.72 12.82
CA LYS A 45 23.07 9.95 12.85
C LYS A 45 22.29 8.84 12.15
N GLN A 46 22.74 8.41 10.97
CA GLN A 46 22.09 7.34 10.21
C GLN A 46 22.21 6.00 10.94
N SER A 47 23.39 5.64 11.43
CA SER A 47 23.61 4.39 12.18
C SER A 47 22.81 4.34 13.48
N VAL A 48 22.82 5.42 14.27
CA VAL A 48 22.03 5.53 15.51
C VAL A 48 20.54 5.45 15.21
N SER A 49 20.06 6.14 14.17
CA SER A 49 18.65 6.07 13.76
C SER A 49 18.25 4.66 13.31
N TYR A 50 19.13 3.96 12.60
CA TYR A 50 18.93 2.58 12.18
C TYR A 50 18.83 1.63 13.38
N TYR A 51 19.81 1.65 14.29
CA TYR A 51 19.78 0.80 15.49
C TYR A 51 18.64 1.17 16.44
N TYR A 52 18.29 2.45 16.55
CA TYR A 52 17.14 2.89 17.34
C TYR A 52 15.84 2.32 16.78
N ALA A 53 15.63 2.41 15.47
CA ALA A 53 14.47 1.79 14.81
C ALA A 53 14.45 0.27 15.03
N LEU A 54 15.59 -0.40 14.90
CA LEU A 54 15.70 -1.85 15.07
C LEU A 54 15.42 -2.32 16.51
N TYR A 55 15.85 -1.56 17.51
CA TYR A 55 15.71 -1.95 18.92
C TYR A 55 14.40 -1.50 19.56
N PHE A 56 13.86 -0.34 19.15
CA PHE A 56 12.71 0.28 19.81
C PHE A 56 11.41 0.26 18.98
N ASN A 57 11.46 0.13 17.65
CA ASN A 57 10.27 -0.03 16.81
C ASN A 57 10.01 -1.52 16.48
N LYS A 58 9.99 -2.38 17.49
CA LYS A 58 9.66 -3.79 17.26
C LYS A 58 8.17 -3.90 16.97
N PHE A 59 7.82 -4.33 15.75
CA PHE A 59 6.42 -4.61 15.40
C PHE A 59 5.91 -5.78 16.25
N HIS A 60 4.92 -5.50 17.10
CA HIS A 60 4.30 -6.50 17.94
C HIS A 60 3.07 -7.07 17.25
N HIS A 61 3.10 -8.38 16.95
CA HIS A 61 1.95 -9.07 16.38
C HIS A 61 0.86 -9.26 17.43
N LYS A 62 -0.32 -8.70 17.19
CA LYS A 62 -1.53 -8.97 17.97
C LYS A 62 -1.97 -10.42 17.73
N LYS A 63 -2.48 -11.08 18.78
CA LYS A 63 -3.13 -12.39 18.64
C LYS A 63 -4.58 -12.17 18.21
N LEU A 64 -4.85 -12.41 16.94
CA LEU A 64 -6.21 -12.41 16.39
C LEU A 64 -6.77 -13.83 16.40
N HIS A 65 -8.09 -13.94 16.54
CA HIS A 65 -8.79 -15.21 16.55
C HIS A 65 -10.07 -15.13 15.70
N ASN A 66 -10.37 -16.23 15.04
CA ASN A 66 -11.66 -16.49 14.39
C ASN A 66 -12.46 -17.51 15.21
N SER A 67 -13.77 -17.57 14.98
CA SER A 67 -14.56 -18.71 15.45
C SER A 67 -14.01 -20.00 14.82
N GLU A 68 -14.22 -21.13 15.48
CA GLU A 68 -13.78 -22.43 14.96
C GLU A 68 -14.36 -22.71 13.57
N ALA A 69 -15.66 -22.44 13.39
CA ALA A 69 -16.33 -22.59 12.10
C ALA A 69 -15.68 -21.75 11.00
N GLU A 70 -15.34 -20.49 11.28
CA GLU A 70 -14.70 -19.61 10.31
C GLU A 70 -13.26 -20.04 10.01
N ALA A 71 -12.51 -20.48 11.03
CA ALA A 71 -11.15 -21.00 10.85
C ALA A 71 -11.14 -22.26 9.96
N VAL A 72 -12.06 -23.20 10.21
CA VAL A 72 -12.21 -24.42 9.39
C VAL A 72 -12.62 -24.08 7.96
N ARG A 73 -13.57 -23.15 7.77
CA ARG A 73 -14.01 -22.69 6.44
C ARG A 73 -12.85 -22.07 5.65
N ILE A 74 -12.11 -21.14 6.25
CA ILE A 74 -10.93 -20.53 5.61
C ILE A 74 -9.91 -21.61 5.25
N GLN A 75 -9.58 -22.52 6.17
CA GLN A 75 -8.60 -23.58 5.92
C GLN A 75 -9.01 -24.51 4.77
N LYS A 76 -10.29 -24.84 4.66
CA LYS A 76 -10.85 -25.61 3.54
C LYS A 76 -10.64 -24.88 2.20
N ILE A 77 -10.93 -23.59 2.15
CA ILE A 77 -10.74 -22.76 0.95
C ILE A 77 -9.26 -22.67 0.57
N LEU A 78 -8.36 -22.44 1.55
CA LEU A 78 -6.92 -22.40 1.32
C LEU A 78 -6.40 -23.73 0.74
N THR A 79 -6.82 -24.85 1.33
CA THR A 79 -6.35 -26.18 0.90
C THR A 79 -6.86 -26.53 -0.51
N ALA A 80 -8.04 -26.05 -0.89
CA ALA A 80 -8.60 -26.27 -2.21
C ALA A 80 -7.98 -25.39 -3.32
N ASN A 81 -7.22 -24.36 -2.95
CA ASN A 81 -6.70 -23.34 -3.88
C ASN A 81 -5.19 -23.09 -3.69
N LEU A 82 -4.43 -24.11 -3.29
CA LEU A 82 -2.98 -23.98 -3.01
C LEU A 82 -2.13 -23.60 -4.24
N ASP A 83 -2.66 -23.81 -5.45
CA ASP A 83 -2.04 -23.44 -6.73
C ASP A 83 -2.37 -22.01 -7.18
N LYS A 84 -3.18 -21.28 -6.39
CA LYS A 84 -3.67 -19.94 -6.72
C LYS A 84 -2.85 -18.86 -6.03
N THR A 85 -2.99 -17.64 -6.54
CA THR A 85 -2.30 -16.47 -6.01
C THR A 85 -3.19 -15.77 -4.99
N TYR A 86 -2.61 -15.38 -3.86
CA TYR A 86 -3.34 -14.76 -2.76
C TYR A 86 -3.01 -13.28 -2.62
N GLY A 87 -4.01 -12.53 -2.18
CA GLY A 87 -3.90 -11.12 -1.86
C GLY A 87 -4.88 -10.73 -0.78
N PHE A 88 -5.02 -9.43 -0.61
CA PHE A 88 -5.91 -8.82 0.37
C PHE A 88 -6.30 -7.44 -0.15
N ASP A 89 -7.40 -6.89 0.37
CA ASP A 89 -7.75 -5.50 0.12
C ASP A 89 -7.90 -4.67 1.39
N VAL A 90 -7.63 -3.37 1.25
CA VAL A 90 -7.59 -2.42 2.36
C VAL A 90 -8.17 -1.06 1.98
N SER A 91 -8.55 -0.31 3.00
CA SER A 91 -9.01 1.07 2.87
C SER A 91 -8.63 1.87 4.12
N HIS A 92 -9.24 3.04 4.30
CA HIS A 92 -9.10 3.86 5.49
C HIS A 92 -9.41 3.18 6.84
N TYR A 93 -10.01 1.98 6.83
CA TYR A 93 -10.33 1.21 8.02
C TYR A 93 -9.09 0.53 8.64
N GLN A 94 -8.06 0.28 7.83
CA GLN A 94 -6.78 -0.21 8.29
C GLN A 94 -5.84 0.96 8.58
N ASN A 95 -5.14 0.92 9.71
CA ASN A 95 -4.11 1.91 10.02
C ASN A 95 -2.75 1.39 9.57
N LYS A 96 -1.85 2.29 9.20
CA LYS A 96 -0.48 1.93 8.82
C LYS A 96 0.28 1.19 9.91
N GLU A 97 0.05 1.54 11.18
CA GLU A 97 0.73 0.92 12.30
C GLU A 97 0.29 -0.53 12.51
N ASP A 98 -0.83 -0.93 11.90
CA ASP A 98 -1.32 -2.29 11.94
C ASP A 98 -0.69 -3.17 10.84
N ILE A 99 0.03 -2.62 9.85
CA ILE A 99 0.58 -3.38 8.70
C ILE A 99 2.10 -3.37 8.71
N LYS A 100 2.69 -4.57 8.73
CA LYS A 100 4.10 -4.84 8.47
C LYS A 100 4.25 -5.57 7.14
N TRP A 101 4.54 -4.81 6.11
CA TRP A 101 4.60 -5.24 4.71
C TRP A 101 5.64 -6.35 4.43
N ASP A 102 6.78 -6.35 5.12
CA ASP A 102 7.84 -7.37 5.00
C ASP A 102 7.44 -8.80 5.45
N SER A 103 6.22 -9.03 5.96
CA SER A 103 5.87 -10.28 6.64
C SER A 103 4.53 -10.89 6.19
N LEU A 104 3.94 -10.39 5.11
CA LEU A 104 2.59 -10.69 4.66
C LEU A 104 2.43 -12.14 4.17
N SER A 105 1.77 -12.96 4.98
CA SER A 105 1.51 -14.36 4.66
C SER A 105 0.33 -14.93 5.45
N ILE A 106 -0.31 -15.95 4.89
CA ILE A 106 -1.42 -16.70 5.50
C ILE A 106 -1.08 -18.19 5.60
N GLY A 107 -2.02 -19.02 6.08
CA GLY A 107 -1.84 -20.47 6.12
C GLY A 107 -0.71 -20.94 7.04
N ASN A 108 -0.52 -20.31 8.20
CA ASN A 108 0.65 -20.50 9.08
C ASN A 108 1.98 -20.06 8.44
N LYS A 109 1.95 -18.95 7.69
CA LYS A 109 3.11 -18.30 7.06
C LYS A 109 3.72 -19.07 5.89
N THR A 110 2.95 -19.97 5.28
CA THR A 110 3.41 -20.78 4.15
C THR A 110 2.96 -20.21 2.81
N ILE A 111 1.87 -19.44 2.81
CA ILE A 111 1.29 -18.84 1.61
C ILE A 111 1.61 -17.33 1.64
N PRO A 112 2.50 -16.83 0.77
CA PRO A 112 2.76 -15.40 0.67
C PRO A 112 1.56 -14.67 0.07
N LEU A 113 1.37 -13.41 0.45
CA LEU A 113 0.47 -12.52 -0.28
C LEU A 113 1.27 -11.80 -1.37
N GLU A 114 0.77 -11.81 -2.60
CA GLU A 114 1.48 -11.32 -3.78
C GLU A 114 0.83 -10.08 -4.40
N PHE A 115 -0.43 -9.81 -4.07
CA PHE A 115 -1.12 -8.61 -4.49
C PHE A 115 -1.89 -7.95 -3.35
N VAL A 116 -2.15 -6.66 -3.53
CA VAL A 116 -3.00 -5.88 -2.63
C VAL A 116 -3.88 -4.93 -3.43
N VAL A 117 -5.16 -4.85 -3.08
CA VAL A 117 -6.07 -3.85 -3.65
C VAL A 117 -6.40 -2.78 -2.61
N MET A 118 -6.36 -1.52 -3.01
CA MET A 118 -6.53 -0.39 -2.11
C MET A 118 -7.67 0.49 -2.57
N ARG A 119 -8.53 0.91 -1.64
CA ARG A 119 -9.53 1.93 -1.96
C ARG A 119 -8.83 3.22 -2.28
N ALA A 120 -9.08 3.77 -3.46
CA ALA A 120 -8.60 5.08 -3.83
C ALA A 120 -9.64 6.16 -3.58
N THR A 121 -10.88 5.90 -4.01
CA THR A 121 -11.94 6.91 -4.03
C THR A 121 -13.31 6.31 -3.75
N MET A 122 -14.24 7.16 -3.36
CA MET A 122 -15.63 6.81 -3.11
C MET A 122 -16.58 7.91 -3.59
N GLY A 123 -17.48 7.56 -4.50
CA GLY A 123 -18.45 8.50 -5.05
C GLY A 123 -17.79 9.70 -5.75
N ASN A 124 -18.54 10.78 -5.88
CA ASN A 124 -18.17 11.95 -6.66
C ASN A 124 -16.94 12.72 -6.15
N ARG A 125 -16.58 12.59 -4.86
CA ARG A 125 -15.63 13.55 -4.23
C ARG A 125 -14.72 12.99 -3.14
N ASN A 126 -14.96 11.80 -2.62
CA ASN A 126 -14.15 11.31 -1.49
C ASN A 126 -12.92 10.58 -2.03
N ALA A 127 -11.77 10.89 -1.44
CA ALA A 127 -10.52 10.14 -1.57
C ALA A 127 -10.25 9.40 -0.26
N ASP A 128 -9.65 8.22 -0.35
CA ASP A 128 -9.24 7.48 0.83
C ASP A 128 -7.96 8.08 1.42
N LYS A 129 -8.00 8.42 2.71
CA LYS A 129 -6.89 9.07 3.42
C LYS A 129 -5.62 8.23 3.53
N HIS A 130 -5.71 6.91 3.33
CA HIS A 130 -4.56 5.99 3.45
C HIS A 130 -4.07 5.46 2.09
N PHE A 131 -4.72 5.84 0.99
CA PHE A 131 -4.38 5.34 -0.34
C PHE A 131 -2.93 5.61 -0.71
N ASP A 132 -2.49 6.87 -0.77
CA ASP A 132 -1.13 7.23 -1.23
C ASP A 132 -0.03 6.54 -0.41
N GLU A 133 -0.25 6.41 0.90
CA GLU A 133 0.71 5.77 1.81
C GLU A 133 0.80 4.26 1.53
N PHE A 134 -0.34 3.57 1.45
CA PHE A 134 -0.36 2.15 1.13
C PHE A 134 0.12 1.86 -0.30
N TRP A 135 -0.18 2.75 -1.25
CA TRP A 135 0.21 2.63 -2.65
C TRP A 135 1.74 2.60 -2.82
N VAL A 136 2.43 3.46 -2.08
CA VAL A 136 3.90 3.54 -2.05
C VAL A 136 4.50 2.34 -1.30
N GLU A 137 3.92 1.93 -0.18
CA GLU A 137 4.43 0.78 0.58
C GLU A 137 4.26 -0.55 -0.17
N ALA A 138 3.13 -0.76 -0.84
CA ALA A 138 2.91 -1.94 -1.66
C ALA A 138 3.98 -2.08 -2.76
N GLN A 139 4.30 -0.98 -3.44
CA GLN A 139 5.33 -0.94 -4.47
C GLN A 139 6.72 -1.26 -3.91
N LYS A 140 7.11 -0.66 -2.77
CA LYS A 140 8.41 -0.93 -2.13
C LYS A 140 8.61 -2.41 -1.79
N HIS A 141 7.53 -3.12 -1.50
CA HIS A 141 7.56 -4.54 -1.13
C HIS A 141 7.24 -5.48 -2.30
N ASN A 142 7.23 -4.95 -3.53
CA ASN A 142 7.02 -5.70 -4.78
C ASN A 142 5.68 -6.46 -4.82
N LEU A 143 4.65 -5.93 -4.17
CA LEU A 143 3.28 -6.43 -4.35
C LEU A 143 2.71 -5.86 -5.65
N ILE A 144 1.98 -6.71 -6.38
CA ILE A 144 1.12 -6.23 -7.46
C ILE A 144 -0.01 -5.44 -6.81
N ARG A 145 -0.17 -4.18 -7.19
CA ARG A 145 -1.09 -3.26 -6.52
C ARG A 145 -2.26 -2.87 -7.43
N GLY A 146 -3.45 -2.82 -6.87
CA GLY A 146 -4.67 -2.40 -7.56
C GLY A 146 -5.39 -1.29 -6.81
N ALA A 147 -6.07 -0.41 -7.55
CA ALA A 147 -6.81 0.71 -6.99
C ALA A 147 -8.30 0.57 -7.31
N TYR A 148 -9.16 0.64 -6.30
CA TYR A 148 -10.62 0.55 -6.50
C TYR A 148 -11.36 1.86 -6.21
N HIS A 149 -12.45 2.05 -6.95
CA HIS A 149 -13.45 3.09 -6.74
C HIS A 149 -14.71 2.50 -6.13
N PHE A 150 -15.05 2.89 -4.90
CA PHE A 150 -16.34 2.54 -4.30
C PHE A 150 -17.45 3.37 -4.96
N TYR A 151 -18.24 2.73 -5.81
CA TYR A 151 -19.27 3.37 -6.60
C TYR A 151 -20.53 3.66 -5.77
N ARG A 152 -21.02 4.89 -5.85
CA ARG A 152 -22.25 5.31 -5.21
C ARG A 152 -23.34 5.37 -6.25
N ALA A 153 -24.24 4.38 -6.17
CA ALA A 153 -25.24 4.12 -7.18
C ALA A 153 -26.04 5.37 -7.59
N ASP A 154 -26.47 6.23 -6.67
CA ASP A 154 -27.28 7.42 -6.97
C ASP A 154 -26.48 8.68 -7.35
N GLU A 155 -25.15 8.58 -7.49
CA GLU A 155 -24.29 9.69 -7.88
C GLU A 155 -23.98 9.68 -9.40
N ASP A 156 -23.30 10.73 -9.88
CA ASP A 156 -23.07 10.96 -11.31
C ASP A 156 -21.88 10.11 -11.81
N PRO A 157 -22.04 9.27 -12.84
CA PRO A 157 -20.98 8.36 -13.27
C PRO A 157 -19.74 9.10 -13.79
N VAL A 158 -19.91 10.24 -14.46
CA VAL A 158 -18.80 11.01 -15.04
C VAL A 158 -17.99 11.67 -13.94
N ILE A 159 -18.65 12.24 -12.93
CA ILE A 159 -17.96 12.83 -11.78
C ILE A 159 -17.24 11.75 -10.97
N GLN A 160 -17.84 10.57 -10.79
CA GLN A 160 -17.19 9.41 -10.15
C GLN A 160 -15.92 8.96 -10.89
N ALA A 161 -15.99 8.82 -12.22
CA ALA A 161 -14.83 8.44 -13.03
C ALA A 161 -13.71 9.50 -12.91
N ASN A 162 -14.07 10.77 -13.03
CA ASN A 162 -13.10 11.86 -12.87
C ASN A 162 -12.51 11.94 -11.46
N ASN A 163 -13.27 11.61 -10.42
CA ASN A 163 -12.74 11.51 -9.06
C ASN A 163 -11.67 10.42 -8.98
N PHE A 164 -11.94 9.23 -9.52
CA PHE A 164 -10.94 8.16 -9.57
C PHE A 164 -9.68 8.60 -10.35
N LEU A 165 -9.84 9.13 -11.56
CA LEU A 165 -8.72 9.58 -12.41
C LEU A 165 -7.91 10.73 -11.82
N ALA A 166 -8.51 11.57 -10.97
CA ALA A 166 -7.82 12.65 -10.29
C ALA A 166 -6.88 12.13 -9.18
N ASN A 167 -7.23 11.03 -8.53
CA ASN A 167 -6.50 10.48 -7.38
C ASN A 167 -5.61 9.28 -7.73
N VAL A 168 -5.88 8.60 -8.84
CA VAL A 168 -5.16 7.39 -9.24
C VAL A 168 -4.35 7.66 -10.50
N LYS A 169 -3.07 7.28 -10.45
CA LYS A 169 -2.16 7.22 -11.59
C LYS A 169 -1.54 5.83 -11.59
N LEU A 170 -2.07 4.97 -12.46
CA LEU A 170 -1.55 3.62 -12.64
C LEU A 170 -0.34 3.64 -13.58
N GLU A 171 0.61 2.76 -13.31
CA GLU A 171 1.79 2.53 -14.12
C GLU A 171 1.91 1.05 -14.52
N SER A 172 2.85 0.74 -15.41
CA SER A 172 3.17 -0.64 -15.80
C SER A 172 3.39 -1.52 -14.58
N GLY A 173 2.73 -2.68 -14.55
CA GLY A 173 2.74 -3.61 -13.42
C GLY A 173 1.65 -3.38 -12.36
N ASP A 174 0.84 -2.32 -12.46
CA ASP A 174 -0.36 -2.15 -11.64
C ASP A 174 -1.55 -2.95 -12.23
N LEU A 175 -2.47 -3.39 -11.37
CA LEU A 175 -3.73 -3.99 -11.85
C LEU A 175 -4.58 -2.96 -12.60
N PRO A 176 -5.43 -3.40 -13.55
CA PRO A 176 -6.44 -2.54 -14.14
C PRO A 176 -7.30 -1.86 -13.06
N PRO A 177 -7.86 -0.68 -13.33
CA PRO A 177 -8.78 -0.01 -12.43
C PRO A 177 -9.89 -0.94 -11.94
N ILE A 178 -10.29 -0.83 -10.67
CA ILE A 178 -11.36 -1.66 -10.13
C ILE A 178 -12.60 -0.80 -9.85
N LEU A 179 -13.74 -1.25 -10.37
CA LEU A 179 -15.05 -0.68 -10.07
C LEU A 179 -15.75 -1.53 -9.01
N ASP A 180 -15.90 -0.98 -7.81
CA ASP A 180 -16.61 -1.63 -6.72
C ASP A 180 -18.07 -1.14 -6.71
N ILE A 181 -19.01 -2.05 -6.96
CA ILE A 181 -20.46 -1.78 -6.96
C ILE A 181 -21.22 -2.78 -6.08
N GLU A 182 -21.70 -2.29 -4.95
CA GLU A 182 -22.38 -3.14 -3.96
C GLU A 182 -23.85 -2.78 -3.71
N LYS A 183 -24.32 -1.64 -4.23
CA LYS A 183 -25.62 -1.07 -3.86
C LYS A 183 -26.48 -0.77 -5.07
N ILE A 184 -27.78 -1.08 -4.94
CA ILE A 184 -28.77 -0.64 -5.92
C ILE A 184 -29.10 0.85 -5.68
N PRO A 185 -29.44 1.59 -6.74
CA PRO A 185 -29.88 2.98 -6.61
C PRO A 185 -31.22 3.07 -5.86
N LYS A 186 -31.42 4.15 -5.11
CA LYS A 186 -32.72 4.50 -4.51
C LYS A 186 -33.56 5.39 -5.44
N ARG A 187 -32.93 6.11 -6.37
CA ARG A 187 -33.57 7.18 -7.16
C ARG A 187 -33.67 6.87 -8.65
N LYS A 188 -33.14 5.74 -9.11
CA LYS A 188 -33.16 5.33 -10.52
C LYS A 188 -33.37 3.82 -10.66
N THR A 189 -33.69 3.40 -11.88
CA THR A 189 -33.93 1.98 -12.20
C THR A 189 -32.61 1.21 -12.28
N ASN A 190 -32.67 -0.12 -12.16
CA ASN A 190 -31.50 -0.97 -12.37
C ASN A 190 -30.92 -0.79 -13.79
N LYS A 191 -31.78 -0.67 -14.81
CA LYS A 191 -31.34 -0.38 -16.18
C LYS A 191 -30.50 0.89 -16.24
N LYS A 192 -30.94 1.96 -15.56
CA LYS A 192 -30.19 3.22 -15.54
C LYS A 192 -28.89 3.10 -14.76
N LEU A 193 -28.85 2.32 -13.68
CA LEU A 193 -27.59 1.99 -13.00
C LEU A 193 -26.60 1.34 -13.97
N VAL A 194 -27.02 0.31 -14.70
CA VAL A 194 -26.15 -0.39 -15.66
C VAL A 194 -25.63 0.55 -16.76
N GLU A 195 -26.49 1.41 -17.30
CA GLU A 195 -26.08 2.46 -18.24
C GLU A 195 -25.01 3.39 -17.64
N ASP A 196 -25.17 3.79 -16.37
CA ASP A 196 -24.23 4.67 -15.69
C ASP A 196 -22.89 3.97 -15.38
N LEU A 197 -22.92 2.70 -14.98
CA LEU A 197 -21.72 1.87 -14.80
C LEU A 197 -20.94 1.75 -16.11
N LYS A 198 -21.63 1.53 -17.24
CA LYS A 198 -21.03 1.49 -18.58
C LYS A 198 -20.40 2.83 -18.97
N VAL A 199 -20.99 3.96 -18.59
CA VAL A 199 -20.37 5.29 -18.77
C VAL A 199 -19.08 5.41 -17.95
N TRP A 200 -19.10 4.98 -16.69
CA TRP A 200 -17.89 4.99 -15.86
C TRP A 200 -16.79 4.10 -16.47
N CYS A 201 -17.11 2.85 -16.82
CA CYS A 201 -16.14 1.91 -17.41
C CYS A 201 -15.52 2.48 -18.69
N LYS A 202 -16.35 3.02 -19.58
CA LYS A 202 -15.88 3.61 -20.84
C LYS A 202 -14.84 4.72 -20.62
N ILE A 203 -15.07 5.63 -19.68
CA ILE A 203 -14.13 6.74 -19.39
C ILE A 203 -12.77 6.18 -18.91
N ILE A 204 -12.83 5.14 -18.10
CA ILE A 204 -11.65 4.51 -17.53
C ILE A 204 -10.87 3.72 -18.58
N GLU A 205 -11.57 2.96 -19.43
CA GLU A 205 -11.00 2.27 -20.60
C GLU A 205 -10.32 3.23 -21.56
N GLU A 206 -10.96 4.37 -21.88
CA GLU A 206 -10.38 5.41 -22.73
C GLU A 206 -9.09 6.01 -22.13
N THR A 207 -8.94 5.96 -20.81
CA THR A 207 -7.77 6.53 -20.11
C THR A 207 -6.63 5.53 -19.97
N TYR A 208 -6.92 4.28 -19.63
CA TYR A 208 -5.90 3.27 -19.32
C TYR A 208 -5.71 2.22 -20.42
N GLY A 209 -6.57 2.18 -21.43
CA GLY A 209 -6.52 1.19 -22.51
C GLY A 209 -6.99 -0.22 -22.11
N GLU A 210 -7.27 -0.44 -20.83
CA GLU A 210 -7.68 -1.73 -20.27
C GLU A 210 -9.06 -1.67 -19.64
N LYS A 211 -9.77 -2.80 -19.68
CA LYS A 211 -11.07 -2.93 -19.02
C LYS A 211 -10.93 -2.97 -17.51
N PRO A 212 -11.73 -2.18 -16.77
CA PRO A 212 -11.79 -2.28 -15.33
C PRO A 212 -12.16 -3.68 -14.85
N ILE A 213 -11.63 -4.09 -13.70
CA ILE A 213 -12.13 -5.25 -12.98
C ILE A 213 -13.42 -4.84 -12.26
N ILE A 214 -14.48 -5.63 -12.37
CA ILE A 214 -15.75 -5.38 -11.69
C ILE A 214 -15.79 -6.15 -10.37
N TYR A 215 -15.86 -5.42 -9.25
CA TYR A 215 -16.08 -5.99 -7.92
C TYR A 215 -17.55 -5.87 -7.49
N THR A 216 -18.09 -6.96 -6.95
CA THR A 216 -19.43 -7.01 -6.33
C THR A 216 -19.63 -8.28 -5.52
N TYR A 217 -20.64 -8.32 -4.65
CA TYR A 217 -21.13 -9.56 -4.04
C TYR A 217 -21.75 -10.50 -5.09
N TYR A 218 -21.59 -11.82 -4.90
CA TYR A 218 -22.13 -12.85 -5.79
C TYR A 218 -23.64 -12.72 -6.06
N HIS A 219 -24.45 -12.50 -5.01
CA HIS A 219 -25.89 -12.35 -5.18
C HIS A 219 -26.26 -11.09 -5.94
N TYR A 220 -25.54 -9.98 -5.70
CA TYR A 220 -25.75 -8.74 -6.43
C TYR A 220 -25.40 -8.90 -7.91
N TYR A 221 -24.26 -9.52 -8.22
CA TYR A 221 -23.88 -9.86 -9.60
C TYR A 221 -25.00 -10.64 -10.30
N LYS A 222 -25.42 -11.75 -9.70
CA LYS A 222 -26.42 -12.66 -10.27
C LYS A 222 -27.77 -11.97 -10.53
N ASP A 223 -28.20 -11.10 -9.62
CA ASP A 223 -29.52 -10.49 -9.67
C ASP A 223 -29.56 -9.20 -10.52
N PHE A 224 -28.43 -8.48 -10.66
CA PHE A 224 -28.42 -7.13 -11.26
C PHE A 224 -27.43 -6.89 -12.40
N LEU A 225 -26.33 -7.65 -12.49
CA LEU A 225 -25.22 -7.36 -13.43
C LEU A 225 -24.91 -8.49 -14.42
N LYS A 226 -25.39 -9.72 -14.16
CA LYS A 226 -25.12 -10.87 -15.02
C LYS A 226 -25.56 -10.62 -16.47
N GLY A 227 -24.66 -10.84 -17.43
CA GLY A 227 -24.89 -10.58 -18.85
C GLY A 227 -24.57 -9.16 -19.32
N GLU A 228 -24.25 -8.23 -18.41
CA GLU A 228 -23.99 -6.82 -18.77
C GLU A 228 -22.50 -6.51 -18.95
N PHE A 229 -21.62 -7.30 -18.33
CA PHE A 229 -20.16 -7.09 -18.23
C PHE A 229 -19.36 -8.39 -18.46
N ASP A 230 -19.87 -9.32 -19.28
CA ASP A 230 -19.29 -10.66 -19.48
C ASP A 230 -17.86 -10.65 -20.05
N ASP A 231 -17.44 -9.52 -20.62
CA ASP A 231 -16.14 -9.30 -21.22
C ASP A 231 -15.18 -8.49 -20.34
N TYR A 232 -15.57 -8.22 -19.08
CA TYR A 232 -14.75 -7.57 -18.05
C TYR A 232 -14.22 -8.63 -17.07
N PRO A 233 -13.01 -8.44 -16.50
CA PRO A 233 -12.55 -9.26 -15.40
C PRO A 233 -13.49 -9.13 -14.20
N LEU A 234 -13.76 -10.24 -13.51
CA LEU A 234 -14.76 -10.30 -12.44
C LEU A 234 -14.13 -10.66 -11.09
N TRP A 235 -14.34 -9.79 -10.09
CA TRP A 235 -13.99 -10.00 -8.69
C TRP A 235 -15.25 -10.19 -7.85
N LEU A 236 -15.47 -11.40 -7.35
CA LEU A 236 -16.69 -11.72 -6.59
C LEU A 236 -16.40 -11.86 -5.10
N ALA A 237 -17.19 -11.18 -4.28
CA ALA A 237 -17.28 -11.45 -2.85
C ALA A 237 -18.31 -12.55 -2.57
N ASN A 238 -17.86 -13.63 -1.93
CA ASN A 238 -18.72 -14.71 -1.44
C ASN A 238 -18.10 -15.37 -0.21
N TYR A 239 -18.68 -15.08 0.96
CA TYR A 239 -18.16 -15.53 2.26
C TYR A 239 -18.83 -16.81 2.78
N ASN A 240 -19.66 -17.45 1.96
CA ASN A 240 -20.31 -18.71 2.32
C ASN A 240 -19.30 -19.87 2.35
N ASP A 241 -19.68 -21.01 2.92
CA ASP A 241 -18.89 -22.25 2.82
C ASP A 241 -19.11 -22.91 1.44
N VAL A 242 -18.45 -22.36 0.42
CA VAL A 242 -18.53 -22.80 -0.97
C VAL A 242 -17.14 -23.11 -1.53
N PRO A 243 -17.01 -24.04 -2.50
CA PRO A 243 -15.72 -24.37 -3.11
C PRO A 243 -15.26 -23.34 -4.16
N THR A 244 -16.16 -22.48 -4.65
CA THR A 244 -15.94 -21.45 -5.67
C THR A 244 -16.95 -20.32 -5.46
N PRO A 245 -16.62 -19.04 -5.75
CA PRO A 245 -17.54 -17.92 -5.53
C PRO A 245 -18.80 -18.02 -6.40
N ALA A 246 -18.67 -18.57 -7.61
CA ALA A 246 -19.74 -18.72 -8.58
C ALA A 246 -19.56 -20.03 -9.37
N PRO A 247 -20.31 -21.10 -9.05
CA PRO A 247 -20.12 -22.42 -9.67
C PRO A 247 -20.37 -22.49 -11.18
N ASN A 248 -21.21 -21.59 -11.70
CA ASN A 248 -21.69 -21.62 -13.09
C ASN A 248 -21.23 -20.41 -13.91
N ASP A 249 -20.36 -19.57 -13.35
CA ASP A 249 -19.93 -18.32 -13.96
C ASP A 249 -18.41 -18.20 -13.90
N HIS A 250 -17.85 -17.49 -14.87
CA HIS A 250 -16.42 -17.11 -14.85
C HIS A 250 -16.14 -16.18 -13.67
N TRP A 251 -14.93 -16.26 -13.11
CA TRP A 251 -14.43 -15.35 -12.10
C TRP A 251 -12.90 -15.30 -12.15
N ASP A 252 -12.35 -14.11 -11.92
CA ASP A 252 -10.91 -13.84 -11.92
C ASP A 252 -10.39 -13.66 -10.50
N PHE A 253 -11.17 -13.00 -9.64
CA PHE A 253 -10.84 -12.81 -8.24
C PHE A 253 -11.99 -13.24 -7.33
N TRP A 254 -11.64 -13.72 -6.14
CA TRP A 254 -12.58 -14.15 -5.12
C TRP A 254 -12.19 -13.59 -3.76
N GLN A 255 -12.98 -12.65 -3.25
CA GLN A 255 -12.93 -12.24 -1.85
C GLN A 255 -13.71 -13.26 -1.02
N PHE A 256 -13.00 -14.11 -0.28
CA PHE A 256 -13.58 -15.29 0.36
C PHE A 256 -13.83 -15.11 1.86
N THR A 257 -13.27 -14.07 2.46
CA THR A 257 -13.52 -13.71 3.86
C THR A 257 -13.18 -12.25 4.12
N GLU A 258 -13.98 -11.60 4.98
CA GLU A 258 -13.67 -10.32 5.65
C GLU A 258 -12.97 -10.50 7.00
N ASN A 259 -12.79 -11.75 7.42
CA ASN A 259 -12.21 -12.14 8.70
C ASN A 259 -10.81 -12.76 8.54
N GLY A 260 -10.08 -12.37 7.50
CA GLY A 260 -8.74 -12.84 7.23
C GLY A 260 -7.77 -12.48 8.35
N ILE A 261 -6.90 -13.41 8.72
CA ILE A 261 -5.80 -13.19 9.66
C ILE A 261 -4.49 -13.37 8.90
N VAL A 262 -3.78 -12.27 8.73
CA VAL A 262 -2.53 -12.20 7.97
C VAL A 262 -1.37 -12.02 8.92
N HIS A 263 -0.34 -12.84 8.81
CA HIS A 263 0.92 -12.54 9.49
C HIS A 263 1.46 -11.22 8.96
N GLY A 264 1.75 -10.28 9.84
CA GLY A 264 2.12 -8.92 9.45
C GLY A 264 0.98 -7.91 9.57
N ILE A 265 -0.28 -8.33 9.71
CA ILE A 265 -1.41 -7.40 9.90
C ILE A 265 -2.06 -7.63 11.28
N ASN A 266 -2.22 -6.54 12.04
CA ASN A 266 -2.72 -6.54 13.41
C ASN A 266 -4.24 -6.32 13.51
N THR A 267 -4.92 -6.25 12.38
CA THR A 267 -6.38 -6.25 12.26
C THR A 267 -6.82 -7.38 11.34
N LYS A 268 -8.10 -7.73 11.38
CA LYS A 268 -8.67 -8.57 10.33
C LYS A 268 -8.74 -7.77 9.04
N VAL A 269 -8.57 -8.46 7.92
CA VAL A 269 -8.65 -7.89 6.58
C VAL A 269 -9.41 -8.82 5.67
N ASP A 270 -9.90 -8.24 4.59
CA ASP A 270 -10.44 -8.99 3.47
C ASP A 270 -9.31 -9.81 2.81
N LEU A 271 -9.60 -11.06 2.45
CA LEU A 271 -8.65 -11.94 1.76
C LEU A 271 -9.18 -12.39 0.41
N ASP A 272 -8.27 -12.38 -0.54
CA ASP A 272 -8.58 -12.60 -1.95
C ASP A 272 -7.76 -13.73 -2.54
N ILE A 273 -8.39 -14.41 -3.49
CA ILE A 273 -7.77 -15.36 -4.39
C ILE A 273 -7.86 -14.78 -5.80
N TYR A 274 -6.74 -14.70 -6.51
CA TYR A 274 -6.75 -14.61 -7.96
C TYR A 274 -6.76 -16.02 -8.56
N ASN A 275 -7.64 -16.27 -9.53
CA ASN A 275 -7.83 -17.55 -10.20
C ASN A 275 -6.72 -17.88 -11.20
N GLY A 276 -5.48 -17.87 -10.73
CA GLY A 276 -4.31 -18.13 -11.54
C GLY A 276 -3.01 -18.08 -10.74
N SER A 277 -1.91 -18.23 -11.45
CA SER A 277 -0.56 -18.16 -10.91
C SER A 277 -0.05 -16.72 -10.83
N SER A 278 1.02 -16.50 -10.06
CA SER A 278 1.75 -15.21 -10.02
C SER A 278 2.11 -14.70 -11.42
N TRP A 279 2.51 -15.60 -12.33
CA TRP A 279 2.85 -15.23 -13.69
C TRP A 279 1.65 -14.75 -14.51
N SER A 280 0.50 -15.43 -14.39
CA SER A 280 -0.71 -15.00 -15.11
C SER A 280 -1.29 -13.74 -14.50
N LEU A 281 -1.13 -13.52 -13.18
CA LEU A 281 -1.51 -12.26 -12.54
C LEU A 281 -0.70 -11.08 -13.09
N LYS A 282 0.61 -11.23 -13.26
CA LYS A 282 1.47 -10.22 -13.90
C LYS A 282 1.14 -9.94 -15.37
N ARG A 283 0.37 -10.81 -16.02
CA ARG A 283 -0.11 -10.57 -17.39
C ARG A 283 -1.45 -9.85 -17.43
N LEU A 284 -2.13 -9.76 -16.28
CA LEU A 284 -3.35 -8.97 -16.15
C LEU A 284 -3.03 -7.49 -15.87
N THR A 285 -1.82 -7.18 -15.40
CA THR A 285 -1.39 -5.81 -15.10
C THR A 285 -1.19 -4.99 -16.37
N LEU A 286 -1.23 -3.67 -16.22
CA LEU A 286 -0.93 -2.72 -17.29
C LEU A 286 0.49 -2.93 -17.85
N ASP A 287 0.65 -2.69 -19.15
CA ASP A 287 1.92 -2.77 -19.89
C ASP A 287 2.85 -1.58 -19.63
#